data_AF-A0AAU5EVI1-F1
#
_entry.id   AF-A0AAU5EVI1-F1
#
_cell.length_a   1.000
_cell.length_b   1.000
_cell.length_c   1.000
_cell.angle_alpha   90.00
_cell.angle_beta   90.00
_cell.angle_gamma   90.00
#
_symmetry.space_group_name_H-M   'P 1'
#
loop_
_entity.id
_entity.type
_entity.pdbx_description
1 polymer ?
#
loop_
_entity_poly.entity_id
_entity_poly.type
_entity_poly.pdbx_seq_one_letter_code
_entity_poly.pdbx_strand_id
1 'polypeptide(L)'
;MTVEEYWSRSDDELYALLGAELLGEGVGLSPADDEDKRRFGQQWFANKHRELQSKICHHERAQALMGTTGSDRLLDAYALQELLQQSIGDPTTATLIAVLVARVGLGTFCHNAPARP
;
A
#
# COMPACT_ATOMS: atom_id res chain seq x y z
N MET A 1 5.90 -12.08 -4.98
CA MET A 1 4.61 -12.40 -4.34
C MET A 1 3.52 -11.62 -5.02
N THR A 2 2.31 -12.17 -5.10
CA THR A 2 1.16 -11.57 -5.78
C THR A 2 0.26 -10.78 -4.83
N VAL A 3 -0.72 -10.06 -5.37
CA VAL A 3 -1.73 -9.33 -4.58
C VAL A 3 -2.49 -10.29 -3.67
N GLU A 4 -2.91 -11.45 -4.15
CA GLU A 4 -3.68 -12.46 -3.41
C GLU A 4 -2.90 -13.00 -2.21
N GLU A 5 -1.61 -13.28 -2.41
CA GLU A 5 -0.74 -13.78 -1.34
C GLU A 5 -0.63 -12.74 -0.22
N TYR A 6 -0.41 -11.47 -0.55
CA TYR A 6 -0.39 -10.40 0.44
C TYR A 6 -1.79 -10.11 1.03
N TRP A 7 -2.85 -10.26 0.24
CA TRP A 7 -4.23 -10.07 0.68
C TRP A 7 -4.67 -11.09 1.73
N SER A 8 -4.02 -12.24 1.82
CA SER A 8 -4.31 -13.23 2.87
C SER A 8 -3.60 -12.96 4.21
N ARG A 9 -2.63 -12.03 4.24
CA ARG A 9 -1.82 -11.72 5.44
C ARG A 9 -2.48 -10.70 6.35
N SER A 10 -2.11 -10.63 7.61
CA SER A 10 -2.50 -9.54 8.51
C SER A 10 -1.84 -8.21 8.14
N ASP A 11 -2.42 -7.08 8.56
CA ASP A 11 -1.81 -5.75 8.33
C ASP A 11 -0.44 -5.65 9.01
N ASP A 12 -0.28 -6.25 10.19
CA ASP A 12 1.00 -6.31 10.90
C ASP A 12 2.09 -7.00 10.09
N GLU A 13 1.77 -8.13 9.45
CA GLU A 13 2.69 -8.81 8.54
C GLU A 13 3.00 -7.96 7.30
N LEU A 14 2.01 -7.26 6.74
CA LEU A 14 2.22 -6.37 5.60
C LEU A 14 3.16 -5.21 5.96
N TYR A 15 3.02 -4.63 7.15
CA TYR A 15 3.94 -3.59 7.62
C TYR A 15 5.34 -4.13 7.89
N ALA A 16 5.47 -5.34 8.44
CA ALA A 16 6.76 -5.99 8.63
C ALA A 16 7.48 -6.22 7.29
N LEU A 17 6.75 -6.75 6.30
CA LEU A 17 7.26 -6.98 4.94
C LEU A 17 7.64 -5.67 4.25
N LEU A 18 6.82 -4.64 4.37
CA LEU A 18 7.11 -3.31 3.84
C LEU A 18 8.37 -2.72 4.48
N GLY A 19 8.52 -2.87 5.80
CA GLY A 19 9.70 -2.40 6.51
C GLY A 19 10.97 -3.13 6.09
N ALA A 20 10.91 -4.46 5.93
CA ALA A 20 12.04 -5.25 5.45
C ALA A 20 12.51 -4.79 4.06
N GLU A 21 11.57 -4.66 3.12
CA GLU A 21 11.85 -4.22 1.75
C GLU A 21 12.51 -2.84 1.71
N LEU A 22 11.97 -1.88 2.45
CA LEU A 22 12.47 -0.50 2.47
C LEU A 22 13.83 -0.35 3.16
N LEU A 23 14.17 -1.21 4.10
CA LEU A 23 15.48 -1.24 4.75
C LEU A 23 16.52 -1.96 3.88
N GLY A 24 16.13 -2.57 2.76
CA GLY A 24 16.99 -3.40 1.93
C GLY A 24 17.40 -4.70 2.63
N GLU A 25 16.67 -5.08 3.67
CA GLU A 25 16.90 -6.30 4.41
C GLU A 25 16.02 -7.40 3.84
N GLY A 26 16.63 -8.53 3.46
CA GLY A 26 15.87 -9.76 3.25
C GLY A 26 15.10 -10.15 4.52
N VAL A 27 14.12 -11.06 4.38
CA VAL A 27 13.35 -11.61 5.51
C VAL A 27 14.31 -12.02 6.64
N GLY A 28 14.26 -11.30 7.76
CA GLY A 28 15.18 -11.46 8.89
C GLY A 28 14.79 -12.67 9.74
N LEU A 29 15.77 -13.34 10.32
CA LEU A 29 15.58 -14.62 11.03
C LEU A 29 15.28 -14.46 12.54
N SER A 30 15.04 -13.23 13.02
CA SER A 30 14.83 -12.95 14.46
C SER A 30 13.51 -12.20 14.71
N PRO A 31 12.69 -12.65 15.70
CA PRO A 31 11.43 -12.00 16.05
C PRO A 31 11.56 -10.53 16.51
N ALA A 32 12.71 -10.15 17.07
CA ALA A 32 12.97 -8.76 17.46
C ALA A 32 13.10 -7.85 16.23
N ASP A 33 13.73 -8.36 15.16
CA ASP A 33 13.89 -7.64 13.90
C ASP A 33 12.52 -7.44 13.22
N ASP A 34 11.60 -8.41 13.38
CA ASP A 34 10.25 -8.33 12.81
C ASP A 34 9.40 -7.23 13.47
N GLU A 35 9.53 -7.02 14.78
CA GLU A 35 8.83 -5.93 15.46
C GLU A 35 9.35 -4.56 14.99
N ASP A 36 10.67 -4.40 14.90
CA ASP A 36 11.29 -3.15 14.44
C ASP A 36 10.95 -2.86 12.98
N LYS A 37 10.96 -3.88 12.12
CA LYS A 37 10.52 -3.79 10.71
C LYS A 37 9.05 -3.38 10.61
N ARG A 38 8.17 -4.01 11.40
CA ARG A 38 6.75 -3.65 11.43
C ARG A 38 6.56 -2.18 11.83
N ARG A 39 7.23 -1.75 12.89
CA ARG A 39 7.16 -0.36 13.37
C ARG A 39 7.68 0.62 12.33
N PHE A 40 8.81 0.29 11.69
CA PHE A 40 9.37 1.08 10.60
C PHE A 40 8.42 1.18 9.41
N GLY A 41 7.87 0.06 8.94
CA GLY A 41 6.94 0.01 7.81
C GLY A 41 5.66 0.79 8.07
N GLN A 42 5.10 0.68 9.28
CA GLN A 42 3.94 1.46 9.70
C GLN A 42 4.24 2.97 9.71
N GLN A 43 5.37 3.36 10.32
CA GLN A 43 5.77 4.76 10.40
C GLN A 43 6.06 5.34 9.01
N TRP A 44 6.75 4.59 8.16
CA TRP A 44 7.02 4.99 6.78
C TRP A 44 5.73 5.19 5.99
N PHE A 45 4.79 4.24 6.07
CA PHE A 45 3.50 4.32 5.36
C PHE A 45 2.70 5.54 5.82
N ALA A 46 2.64 5.79 7.14
CA ALA A 46 2.00 6.98 7.69
C ALA A 46 2.67 8.29 7.22
N ASN A 47 4.00 8.34 7.19
CA ASN A 47 4.76 9.51 6.72
C ASN A 47 4.58 9.75 5.22
N LYS A 48 4.49 8.68 4.42
CA LYS A 48 4.27 8.75 2.96
C LYS A 48 2.83 8.96 2.55
N HIS A 49 1.89 8.92 3.50
CA HIS A 49 0.45 8.98 3.23
C HIS A 49 0.07 10.12 2.27
N ARG A 50 0.54 11.35 2.50
CA ARG A 50 0.23 12.50 1.62
C ARG A 50 0.79 12.36 0.21
N GLU A 51 2.02 11.87 0.09
CA GLU A 51 2.65 11.64 -1.22
C GLU A 51 1.89 10.56 -2.00
N LEU A 52 1.52 9.48 -1.31
CA LEU A 52 0.72 8.40 -1.88
C LEU A 52 -0.67 8.88 -2.29
N GLN A 53 -1.35 9.70 -1.47
CA GLN A 53 -2.61 10.33 -1.85
C GLN A 53 -2.48 11.17 -3.13
N SER A 54 -1.41 11.96 -3.25
CA SER A 54 -1.19 12.77 -4.45
C SER A 54 -0.98 11.93 -5.71
N LYS A 55 -0.35 10.76 -5.57
CA LYS A 55 -0.11 9.83 -6.69
C LYS A 55 -1.35 9.02 -7.05
N ILE A 56 -2.10 8.57 -6.06
CA ILE A 56 -3.23 7.64 -6.24
C ILE A 56 -4.52 8.41 -6.53
N CYS A 57 -4.92 9.33 -5.65
CA CYS A 57 -6.28 9.88 -5.63
C CYS A 57 -6.60 10.78 -6.82
N HIS A 58 -5.58 11.29 -7.51
CA HIS A 58 -5.73 12.12 -8.71
C HIS A 58 -5.64 11.33 -10.02
N HIS A 59 -5.38 10.03 -9.94
CA HIS A 59 -5.27 9.17 -11.10
C HIS A 59 -6.65 8.72 -11.58
N GLU A 60 -6.88 8.78 -12.89
CA GLU A 60 -8.18 8.45 -13.52
C GLU A 60 -8.70 7.06 -13.10
N ARG A 61 -7.82 6.05 -13.09
CA ARG A 61 -8.15 4.69 -12.67
C ARG A 61 -8.63 4.62 -11.22
N ALA A 62 -7.97 5.31 -10.29
CA ALA A 62 -8.38 5.32 -8.89
C ALA A 62 -9.70 6.09 -8.71
N GLN A 63 -9.92 7.16 -9.47
CA GLN A 63 -11.17 7.91 -9.45
C GLN A 63 -12.36 7.09 -9.93
N ALA A 64 -12.17 6.23 -10.94
CA ALA A 64 -13.21 5.33 -11.43
C ALA A 64 -13.64 4.28 -10.37
N LEU A 65 -12.77 3.98 -9.41
CA LEU A 65 -13.05 3.03 -8.32
C LEU A 65 -13.72 3.72 -7.13
N MET A 66 -13.46 5.01 -6.91
CA MET A 66 -14.05 5.77 -5.81
C MET A 66 -15.57 5.92 -5.96
N GLY A 67 -16.32 5.61 -4.91
CA GLY A 67 -17.79 5.76 -4.89
C GLY A 67 -18.57 4.60 -5.50
N THR A 68 -17.89 3.56 -5.96
CA THR A 68 -18.54 2.31 -6.32
C THR A 68 -18.89 1.54 -5.05
N THR A 69 -20.16 1.56 -4.65
CA THR A 69 -20.68 0.91 -3.43
C THR A 69 -20.51 -0.62 -3.40
N GLY A 70 -19.92 -1.20 -4.44
CA GLY A 70 -19.62 -2.63 -4.55
C GLY A 70 -18.30 -2.97 -5.23
N SER A 71 -17.32 -2.04 -5.31
CA SER A 71 -15.98 -2.49 -5.74
C SER A 71 -15.42 -3.46 -4.72
N ASP A 72 -14.96 -4.60 -5.22
CA ASP A 72 -14.22 -5.57 -4.44
C ASP A 72 -12.87 -4.95 -4.11
N ARG A 73 -12.56 -4.82 -2.81
CA ARG A 73 -11.29 -4.23 -2.37
C ARG A 73 -10.08 -5.01 -2.89
N LEU A 74 -10.25 -6.30 -3.21
CA LEU A 74 -9.20 -7.08 -3.87
C LEU A 74 -8.96 -6.57 -5.31
N LEU A 75 -10.02 -6.24 -6.06
CA LEU A 75 -9.91 -5.63 -7.39
C LEU A 75 -9.26 -4.24 -7.31
N ASP A 76 -9.62 -3.43 -6.30
CA ASP A 76 -8.95 -2.16 -6.03
C ASP A 76 -7.44 -2.35 -5.83
N ALA A 77 -7.03 -3.40 -5.12
CA ALA A 77 -5.62 -3.70 -4.89
C ALA A 77 -4.85 -4.00 -6.20
N TYR A 78 -5.41 -4.78 -7.14
CA TYR A 78 -4.75 -5.00 -8.44
C TYR A 78 -4.64 -3.71 -9.25
N ALA A 79 -5.72 -2.92 -9.31
CA ALA A 79 -5.71 -1.68 -10.06
C ALA A 79 -4.68 -0.69 -9.50
N LEU A 80 -4.55 -0.62 -8.17
CA LEU A 80 -3.54 0.18 -7.50
C LEU A 80 -2.12 -0.36 -7.69
N GLN A 81 -1.94 -1.68 -7.69
CA GLN A 81 -0.63 -2.29 -7.95
C GLN A 81 -0.10 -1.86 -9.32
N GLU A 82 -0.90 -1.99 -10.39
CA GLU A 82 -0.50 -1.59 -11.74
C GLU A 82 -0.10 -0.10 -11.81
N LEU A 83 -0.88 0.76 -11.16
CA LEU A 83 -0.63 2.21 -11.07
C LEU A 83 0.68 2.51 -10.33
N LEU A 84 0.87 1.88 -9.17
CA LEU A 84 2.02 2.14 -8.30
C LEU A 84 3.31 1.56 -8.87
N GLN A 85 3.25 0.44 -9.59
CA GLN A 85 4.43 -0.12 -10.28
C GLN A 85 5.04 0.88 -11.26
N GLN A 86 4.21 1.67 -11.95
CA GLN A 86 4.68 2.71 -12.87
C GLN A 86 5.34 3.90 -12.13
N SER A 87 5.04 4.09 -10.85
CA SER A 87 5.45 5.28 -10.07
C SER A 87 6.56 5.02 -9.04
N ILE A 88 6.60 3.82 -8.45
CA ILE A 88 7.49 3.45 -7.33
C ILE A 88 8.68 2.62 -7.83
N GLY A 89 8.57 1.96 -8.99
CA GLY A 89 9.65 1.20 -9.62
C GLY A 89 9.92 -0.16 -8.99
N ASP A 90 9.82 -0.30 -7.66
CA ASP A 90 9.91 -1.58 -6.97
C ASP A 90 8.55 -2.33 -6.95
N PRO A 91 8.43 -3.50 -7.61
CA PRO A 91 7.18 -4.24 -7.70
C PRO A 91 6.65 -4.73 -6.34
N THR A 92 7.54 -5.11 -5.42
CA THR A 92 7.15 -5.66 -4.11
C THR A 92 6.51 -4.58 -3.24
N THR A 93 7.20 -3.45 -3.09
CA THR A 93 6.75 -2.27 -2.38
C THR A 93 5.45 -1.74 -2.97
N ALA A 94 5.35 -1.66 -4.31
CA ALA A 94 4.13 -1.24 -4.99
C ALA A 94 2.93 -2.13 -4.63
N THR A 95 3.13 -3.45 -4.59
CA THR A 95 2.08 -4.42 -4.24
C THR A 95 1.67 -4.32 -2.78
N LEU A 96 2.62 -4.21 -1.85
CA LEU A 96 2.35 -4.06 -0.42
C LEU A 96 1.54 -2.78 -0.14
N ILE A 97 1.94 -1.65 -0.75
CA ILE A 97 1.23 -0.39 -0.62
C ILE A 97 -0.18 -0.49 -1.22
N ALA A 98 -0.33 -1.11 -2.39
CA ALA A 98 -1.63 -1.29 -3.03
C ALA A 98 -2.62 -2.05 -2.13
N VAL A 99 -2.17 -3.16 -1.53
CA VAL A 99 -3.00 -3.95 -0.60
C VAL A 99 -3.37 -3.15 0.65
N LEU A 100 -2.40 -2.46 1.27
CA LEU A 100 -2.65 -1.63 2.45
C LEU A 100 -3.66 -0.52 2.16
N VAL A 101 -3.52 0.19 1.04
CA VAL A 101 -4.45 1.26 0.63
C VAL A 101 -5.84 0.70 0.35
N ALA A 102 -5.93 -0.41 -0.38
CA ALA A 102 -7.21 -1.03 -0.71
C ALA A 102 -7.95 -1.55 0.53
N ARG A 103 -7.24 -2.04 1.55
CA ARG A 103 -7.83 -2.44 2.84
C ARG A 103 -8.39 -1.28 3.64
N VAL A 104 -7.70 -0.14 3.66
CA VAL A 104 -8.23 1.13 4.21
C VAL A 104 -9.47 1.56 3.43
N GLY A 105 -9.49 1.28 2.12
CA GLY A 105 -10.54 1.64 1.18
C GLY A 105 -10.28 3.01 0.56
N LEU A 106 -10.43 3.10 -0.76
CA LEU A 106 -10.07 4.29 -1.53
C LEU A 106 -10.84 5.54 -1.11
N GLY A 107 -12.13 5.43 -0.78
CA GLY A 107 -12.92 6.56 -0.28
C GLY A 107 -12.35 7.14 1.02
N THR A 108 -12.00 6.29 1.98
CA THR A 108 -11.37 6.70 3.25
C THR A 108 -9.97 7.26 3.00
N PHE A 109 -9.16 6.55 2.22
CA PHE A 109 -7.78 6.94 1.93
C PHE A 109 -7.71 8.29 1.21
N CYS A 110 -8.61 8.55 0.28
CA CYS A 110 -8.61 9.77 -0.53
C CYS A 110 -9.44 10.93 0.06
N HIS A 111 -10.13 10.75 1.19
CA HIS A 111 -11.03 11.75 1.77
C HIS A 111 -10.39 13.13 1.97
N ASN A 112 -9.10 13.16 2.37
CA ASN A 112 -8.33 14.38 2.61
C ASN A 112 -7.14 14.52 1.65
N ALA A 113 -7.28 14.02 0.42
CA ALA A 113 -6.19 14.12 -0.56
C ALA A 113 -5.87 15.61 -0.85
N PRO A 114 -4.58 15.98 -0.95
CA PRO A 114 -4.20 17.35 -1.26
C PRO A 114 -4.78 17.77 -2.61
N ALA A 115 -5.12 19.05 -2.79
CA ALA A 115 -5.58 19.56 -4.08
C ALA A 115 -4.53 19.28 -5.17
N ARG A 116 -4.99 19.01 -6.41
CA ARG A 116 -4.08 18.82 -7.55
C ARG A 116 -3.26 20.12 -7.74
N PRO A 117 -1.93 20.06 -7.83
CA PRO A 117 -1.10 21.23 -8.11
C PRO A 117 -1.38 21.84 -9.48
#